data_AF-A0A0D3H209-F1
#
_entry.id   AF-A0A0D3H209-F1
#
_cell.length_a   1.000
_cell.length_b   1.000
_cell.length_c   1.000
_cell.angle_alpha   90.00
_cell.angle_beta   90.00
_cell.angle_gamma   90.00
#
_symmetry.space_group_name_H-M   'P 1'
#
loop_
_entity.id
_entity.type
_entity.pdbx_description
1 polymer ?
#
loop_
_entity_poly.entity_id
_entity_poly.type
_entity_poly.pdbx_seq_one_letter_code
_entity_poly.pdbx_strand_id
1 'polypeptide(L)'
;MDCDSSDRASLLKIKEQLGNPDELSSWLPATNCCSWDSGIICSDTGHTIQLEAMAGMYGPIPSSFAKLCHLQFLFISGTSISGSIPDFLVKTNLSALSITNSKLNGSIPESLSLLPNLRVLDLSGNMLTGSIPPGLFRGGPV
;
A
#
# COMPACT_ATOMS: atom_id res chain seq x y z
N MET A 1 13.25 -10.72 -16.22
CA MET A 1 11.83 -10.44 -16.01
C MET A 1 11.68 -8.95 -15.90
N ASP A 2 10.89 -8.35 -16.77
CA ASP A 2 10.73 -6.89 -16.80
C ASP A 2 9.49 -6.46 -16.02
N CYS A 3 9.62 -5.38 -15.27
CA CYS A 3 8.52 -4.76 -14.57
C CYS A 3 7.44 -4.29 -15.55
N ASP A 4 6.18 -4.53 -15.19
CA ASP A 4 5.04 -4.00 -15.92
C ASP A 4 5.11 -2.47 -16.00
N SER A 5 4.89 -1.95 -17.21
CA SER A 5 5.04 -0.51 -17.48
C SER A 5 4.06 0.37 -16.69
N SER A 6 2.85 -0.12 -16.42
CA SER A 6 1.82 0.59 -15.65
C SER A 6 2.16 0.58 -14.15
N ASP A 7 2.67 -0.55 -13.64
CA ASP A 7 3.12 -0.64 -12.26
C ASP A 7 4.31 0.29 -12.01
N ARG A 8 5.33 0.27 -12.90
CA ARG A 8 6.46 1.21 -12.83
C ARG A 8 6.01 2.67 -12.81
N ALA A 9 5.08 3.04 -13.70
CA ALA A 9 4.58 4.41 -13.76
C ALA A 9 3.81 4.81 -12.49
N SER A 10 3.06 3.87 -11.91
CA SER A 10 2.34 4.07 -10.65
C SER A 10 3.31 4.24 -9.48
N LEU A 11 4.35 3.41 -9.39
CA LEU A 11 5.37 3.48 -8.34
C LEU A 11 6.15 4.79 -8.38
N LEU A 12 6.52 5.29 -9.55
CA LEU A 12 7.20 6.59 -9.69
C LEU A 12 6.32 7.74 -9.19
N LYS A 13 5.01 7.69 -9.45
CA LYS A 13 4.05 8.67 -8.89
C LYS A 13 3.93 8.53 -7.38
N ILE A 14 3.90 7.31 -6.85
CA ILE A 14 3.90 7.06 -5.40
C ILE A 14 5.13 7.72 -4.75
N LYS A 15 6.32 7.52 -5.33
CA LYS A 15 7.56 8.13 -4.87
C LYS A 15 7.48 9.65 -4.82
N GLU A 16 7.01 10.29 -5.89
CA GLU A 16 6.84 11.75 -5.94
C GLU A 16 5.84 12.28 -4.89
N GLN A 17 4.76 11.55 -4.66
CA GLN A 17 3.68 11.98 -3.77
C GLN A 17 3.96 11.71 -2.29
N LEU A 18 4.89 10.81 -1.98
CA LEU A 18 5.26 10.45 -0.61
C LEU A 18 6.58 11.08 -0.16
N GLY A 19 6.92 12.24 -0.72
CA GLY A 19 8.03 13.07 -0.30
C GLY A 19 9.36 12.76 -0.98
N ASN A 20 9.44 11.68 -1.77
CA ASN A 20 10.65 11.26 -2.47
C ASN A 20 11.89 11.15 -1.56
N PRO A 21 11.85 10.32 -0.50
CA PRO A 21 12.98 10.16 0.40
C PRO A 21 14.17 9.48 -0.28
N ASP A 22 15.38 9.72 0.22
CA ASP A 22 16.66 9.25 -0.36
C ASP A 22 16.74 7.71 -0.47
N GLU A 23 16.03 7.01 0.42
CA GLU A 23 15.85 5.56 0.43
C GLU A 23 15.22 5.02 -0.87
N LEU A 24 14.51 5.86 -1.62
CA LEU A 24 13.93 5.51 -2.92
C LEU A 24 14.82 5.93 -4.09
N SER A 25 16.09 6.28 -3.86
CA SER A 25 17.02 6.75 -4.91
C SER A 25 17.17 5.76 -6.09
N SER A 26 17.06 4.46 -5.85
CA SER A 26 17.11 3.42 -6.90
C SER A 26 15.88 3.41 -7.83
N TRP A 27 14.76 4.03 -7.42
CA TRP A 27 13.53 4.06 -8.19
C TRP A 27 13.62 5.03 -9.37
N LEU A 28 14.18 4.57 -10.49
CA LEU A 28 14.45 5.41 -11.66
C LEU A 28 13.60 4.99 -12.88
N PRO A 29 13.08 5.94 -13.67
CA PRO A 29 12.22 5.65 -14.83
C PRO A 29 12.83 4.69 -15.85
N ALA A 30 14.14 4.75 -16.05
CA ALA A 30 14.87 3.95 -17.03
C ALA A 30 15.20 2.53 -16.55
N THR A 31 14.94 2.21 -15.29
CA THR A 31 15.34 0.94 -14.67
C THR A 31 14.14 0.03 -14.44
N ASN A 32 14.43 -1.24 -14.14
CA ASN A 32 13.42 -2.26 -13.89
C ASN A 32 12.95 -2.18 -12.43
N CYS A 33 11.65 -1.91 -12.21
CA CYS A 33 11.13 -1.73 -10.85
C CYS A 33 11.23 -3.00 -9.98
N CYS A 34 11.20 -4.17 -10.60
CA CYS A 34 11.36 -5.46 -9.93
C CYS A 34 12.82 -5.76 -9.54
N SER A 35 13.73 -4.83 -9.83
CA SER A 35 15.16 -4.90 -9.48
C SER A 35 15.61 -3.66 -8.71
N TRP A 36 14.69 -2.82 -8.24
CA TRP A 36 15.05 -1.73 -7.34
C TRP A 36 15.48 -2.30 -5.99
N ASP A 37 16.49 -1.68 -5.39
CA ASP A 37 17.23 -2.28 -4.27
C ASP A 37 16.38 -2.59 -3.03
N SER A 38 15.18 -2.02 -2.90
CA SER A 38 14.34 -2.21 -1.72
C SER A 38 12.85 -2.07 -1.97
N GLY A 39 12.09 -2.89 -1.21
CA GLY A 39 10.68 -2.68 -0.91
C GLY A 39 9.68 -3.09 -1.97
N ILE A 40 10.10 -3.56 -3.14
CA ILE A 40 9.20 -4.07 -4.18
C ILE A 40 9.48 -5.55 -4.43
N ILE A 41 8.42 -6.35 -4.41
CA ILE A 41 8.45 -7.72 -4.92
C ILE A 41 7.44 -7.81 -6.04
N CYS A 42 7.85 -8.44 -7.13
CA CYS A 42 7.01 -8.66 -8.29
C CYS A 42 6.66 -10.15 -8.48
N SER A 43 5.53 -10.43 -9.13
CA SER A 43 5.17 -11.75 -9.64
C SER A 43 6.08 -12.16 -10.82
N ASP A 44 6.04 -13.43 -11.19
CA ASP A 44 6.69 -13.98 -12.40
C ASP A 44 6.26 -13.27 -13.71
N THR A 45 5.08 -12.66 -13.72
CA THR A 45 4.54 -11.86 -14.81
C THR A 45 4.99 -10.39 -14.83
N GLY A 46 5.82 -9.95 -13.89
CA GLY A 46 6.32 -8.57 -13.85
C GLY A 46 5.46 -7.58 -13.06
N HIS A 47 4.37 -8.03 -12.44
CA HIS A 47 3.46 -7.16 -11.68
C HIS A 47 3.92 -7.00 -10.23
N THR A 48 3.74 -5.80 -9.66
CA THR A 48 4.06 -5.54 -8.25
C THR A 48 3.03 -6.22 -7.35
N ILE A 49 3.50 -7.16 -6.53
CA ILE A 49 2.68 -7.92 -5.57
C ILE A 49 2.93 -7.51 -4.12
N GLN A 50 4.08 -6.92 -3.82
CA GLN A 50 4.38 -6.39 -2.50
C GLN A 50 5.00 -5.00 -2.62
N LEU A 51 4.58 -4.12 -1.72
CA LEU A 51 5.24 -2.84 -1.47
C LEU A 51 5.48 -2.66 0.03
N GLU A 52 6.72 -2.36 0.38
CA GLU A 52 7.13 -1.92 1.70
C GLU A 52 7.53 -0.44 1.66
N ALA A 53 6.95 0.36 2.55
CA ALA A 53 7.30 1.77 2.67
C ALA A 53 8.63 1.94 3.40
N MET A 54 9.36 2.98 2.99
CA MET A 54 10.66 3.33 3.56
C MET A 54 10.55 4.43 4.62
N ALA A 55 11.59 4.56 5.44
CA ALA A 55 11.76 5.71 6.32
C ALA A 55 11.69 7.03 5.52
N GLY A 56 11.23 8.08 6.18
CA GLY A 56 11.10 9.40 5.53
C GLY A 56 9.86 9.58 4.65
N MET A 57 9.12 8.52 4.29
CA MET A 57 7.85 8.68 3.57
C MET A 57 6.81 9.42 4.42
N TYR A 58 6.12 10.39 3.83
CA TYR A 58 5.12 11.21 4.50
C TYR A 58 3.97 11.60 3.57
N GLY A 59 2.89 12.12 4.17
CA GLY A 59 1.71 12.58 3.42
C GLY A 59 0.64 11.50 3.27
N PRO A 60 -0.44 11.77 2.51
CA PRO A 60 -1.55 10.84 2.37
C PRO A 60 -1.21 9.65 1.48
N ILE A 61 -1.91 8.53 1.68
CA ILE A 61 -1.86 7.39 0.75
C ILE A 61 -2.35 7.88 -0.63
N PRO A 62 -1.51 7.84 -1.68
CA PRO A 62 -1.85 8.41 -2.97
C PRO A 62 -2.76 7.50 -3.80
N SER A 63 -3.60 8.10 -4.65
CA SER A 63 -4.53 7.37 -5.52
C SER A 63 -3.87 6.49 -6.59
N SER A 64 -2.58 6.67 -6.83
CA SER A 64 -1.75 5.81 -7.68
C SER A 64 -1.67 4.37 -7.18
N PHE A 65 -1.86 4.11 -5.88
CA PHE A 65 -2.00 2.75 -5.36
C PHE A 65 -3.14 1.97 -6.01
N ALA A 66 -4.21 2.66 -6.41
CA ALA A 66 -5.36 2.04 -7.04
C ALA A 66 -5.08 1.45 -8.43
N LYS A 67 -3.87 1.69 -8.99
CA LYS A 67 -3.39 1.14 -10.26
C LYS A 67 -2.54 -0.12 -10.08
N LEU A 68 -2.09 -0.40 -8.86
CA LEU A 68 -1.36 -1.62 -8.53
C LEU A 68 -2.37 -2.75 -8.26
N CYS A 69 -3.12 -3.16 -9.29
CA CYS A 69 -4.24 -4.09 -9.16
C CYS A 69 -3.83 -5.49 -8.67
N HIS A 70 -2.54 -5.84 -8.82
CA HIS A 70 -1.97 -7.11 -8.36
C HIS A 70 -1.32 -7.03 -6.97
N LEU A 71 -1.34 -5.86 -6.32
CA LEU A 71 -0.73 -5.66 -5.01
C LEU A 71 -1.47 -6.52 -3.96
N GLN A 72 -0.73 -7.41 -3.33
CA GLN A 72 -1.20 -8.36 -2.31
C GLN A 72 -0.74 -7.97 -0.91
N PHE A 73 0.44 -7.36 -0.79
CA PHE A 73 1.06 -7.04 0.48
C PHE A 73 1.45 -5.57 0.50
N LEU A 74 0.86 -4.81 1.42
CA LEU A 74 1.26 -3.43 1.69
C LEU A 74 1.70 -3.31 3.14
N PHE A 75 2.99 -3.08 3.34
CA PHE A 75 3.60 -2.95 4.66
C PHE A 75 4.16 -1.54 4.83
N ILE A 76 3.66 -0.84 5.85
CA ILE A 76 4.06 0.51 6.19
C ILE A 76 4.25 0.54 7.70
N SER A 77 5.46 0.81 8.18
CA SER A 77 5.70 0.92 9.61
C SER A 77 6.67 2.05 9.93
N GLY A 78 6.36 2.83 10.96
CA GLY A 78 7.28 3.88 11.44
C GLY A 78 7.49 5.02 10.44
N THR A 79 6.45 5.39 9.68
CA THR A 79 6.51 6.48 8.70
C THR A 79 5.70 7.70 9.16
N SER A 80 5.77 8.81 8.41
CA SER A 80 4.90 9.98 8.62
C SER A 80 3.71 10.01 7.67
N ILE A 81 3.32 8.86 7.12
CA ILE A 81 2.10 8.73 6.30
C ILE A 81 0.88 9.10 7.16
N SER A 82 0.00 9.93 6.61
CA SER A 82 -1.07 10.60 7.34
C SER A 82 -2.38 10.63 6.55
N GLY A 83 -3.41 11.28 7.12
CA GLY A 83 -4.74 11.34 6.50
C GLY A 83 -5.55 10.07 6.69
N SER A 84 -6.68 9.97 5.98
CA SER A 84 -7.59 8.84 6.09
C SER A 84 -7.17 7.66 5.23
N ILE A 85 -7.60 6.46 5.63
CA ILE A 85 -7.50 5.28 4.78
C ILE A 85 -8.45 5.46 3.60
N PRO A 86 -7.98 5.39 2.34
CA PRO A 86 -8.82 5.70 1.19
C PRO A 86 -9.57 4.48 0.64
N ASP A 87 -10.80 4.70 0.19
CA ASP A 87 -11.66 3.64 -0.37
C ASP A 87 -11.10 2.99 -1.63
N PHE A 88 -10.26 3.70 -2.39
CA PHE A 88 -9.69 3.16 -3.62
C PHE A 88 -8.76 1.97 -3.40
N LEU A 89 -8.34 1.68 -2.15
CA LEU A 89 -7.60 0.47 -1.83
C LEU A 89 -8.39 -0.79 -2.21
N VAL A 90 -9.72 -0.73 -2.31
CA VAL A 90 -10.56 -1.83 -2.81
C VAL A 90 -10.23 -2.24 -4.25
N LYS A 91 -9.53 -1.40 -5.02
CA LYS A 91 -9.10 -1.71 -6.41
C LYS A 91 -7.83 -2.55 -6.48
N THR A 92 -7.19 -2.81 -5.35
CA THR A 92 -6.04 -3.69 -5.22
C THR A 92 -6.49 -5.12 -4.96
N ASN A 93 -5.54 -6.06 -4.90
CA ASN A 93 -5.79 -7.45 -4.52
C ASN A 93 -5.23 -7.78 -3.13
N LEU A 94 -5.29 -6.81 -2.21
CA LEU A 94 -4.64 -6.90 -0.90
C LEU A 94 -5.11 -8.12 -0.12
N SER A 95 -4.12 -8.91 0.31
CA SER A 95 -4.26 -10.02 1.25
C SER A 95 -3.75 -9.63 2.64
N ALA A 96 -2.74 -8.77 2.72
CA ALA A 96 -2.28 -8.17 3.95
C ALA A 96 -2.11 -6.66 3.79
N LEU A 97 -2.76 -5.89 4.66
CA LEU A 97 -2.58 -4.46 4.83
C LEU A 97 -2.08 -4.20 6.26
N SER A 98 -0.80 -3.85 6.40
CA SER A 98 -0.25 -3.40 7.67
C SER A 98 0.24 -1.97 7.52
N ILE A 99 -0.42 -1.04 8.22
CA ILE A 99 0.04 0.35 8.35
C ILE A 99 0.13 0.65 9.83
N THR A 100 1.32 0.50 10.40
CA THR A 100 1.55 0.62 11.84
C THR A 100 2.40 1.82 12.19
N ASN A 101 2.27 2.31 13.43
CA ASN A 101 3.11 3.39 13.98
C ASN A 101 3.28 4.58 13.03
N SER A 102 2.16 5.03 12.46
CA SER A 102 2.10 6.11 11.47
C SER A 102 1.09 7.18 11.94
N LYS A 103 0.68 8.10 11.05
CA LYS A 103 -0.18 9.23 11.39
C LYS A 103 -1.56 9.16 10.74
N LEU A 104 -2.05 7.95 10.41
CA LEU A 104 -3.39 7.79 9.85
C LEU A 104 -4.45 8.27 10.83
N ASN A 105 -5.52 8.87 10.32
CA ASN A 105 -6.62 9.41 11.12
C ASN A 105 -7.99 9.14 10.46
N GLY A 106 -9.06 9.57 11.12
CA GLY A 106 -10.42 9.29 10.68
C GLY A 106 -10.83 7.83 10.94
N SER A 107 -11.91 7.39 10.31
CA SER A 107 -12.46 6.05 10.50
C SER A 107 -11.88 5.02 9.54
N ILE A 108 -11.91 3.75 9.95
CA ILE A 108 -11.66 2.62 9.05
C ILE A 108 -12.82 2.54 8.04
N PRO A 109 -12.58 2.60 6.72
CA PRO A 109 -13.66 2.59 5.75
C PRO A 109 -14.26 1.18 5.61
N GLU A 110 -15.58 1.11 5.49
CA GLU A 110 -16.31 -0.15 5.30
C GLU A 110 -15.92 -0.85 3.98
N SER A 111 -15.46 -0.09 2.99
CA SER A 111 -14.98 -0.59 1.69
C SER A 111 -13.83 -1.60 1.81
N LEU A 112 -13.04 -1.58 2.90
CA LEU A 112 -12.02 -2.60 3.12
C LEU A 112 -12.60 -4.02 3.26
N SER A 113 -13.86 -4.14 3.69
CA SER A 113 -14.56 -5.43 3.75
C SER A 113 -14.91 -6.01 2.38
N LEU A 114 -14.80 -5.20 1.31
CA LEU A 114 -15.02 -5.63 -0.07
C LEU A 114 -13.76 -6.24 -0.71
N LEU A 115 -12.60 -6.20 -0.04
CA LEU A 115 -11.39 -6.85 -0.50
C LEU A 115 -11.53 -8.38 -0.29
N PRO A 116 -11.70 -9.18 -1.35
CA PRO A 116 -12.07 -10.59 -1.22
C PRO A 116 -10.96 -11.44 -0.58
N ASN A 117 -9.71 -11.00 -0.74
CA ASN A 117 -8.53 -11.73 -0.31
C ASN A 117 -7.92 -11.19 0.98
N LEU A 118 -8.46 -10.11 1.57
CA LEU A 118 -7.90 -9.55 2.80
C LEU A 118 -8.01 -10.56 3.94
N ARG A 119 -6.88 -10.85 4.59
CA ARG A 119 -6.76 -11.76 5.74
C ARG A 119 -6.07 -11.11 6.92
N VAL A 120 -5.17 -10.17 6.66
CA VAL A 120 -4.43 -9.42 7.68
C VAL A 120 -4.73 -7.94 7.51
N LEU A 121 -5.28 -7.34 8.57
CA LEU A 121 -5.44 -5.90 8.69
C LEU A 121 -4.84 -5.46 10.03
N ASP A 122 -3.69 -4.80 9.98
CA ASP A 122 -3.04 -4.22 11.14
C ASP A 122 -2.90 -2.71 10.95
N LEU A 123 -3.61 -1.96 11.79
CA LEU A 123 -3.62 -0.49 11.77
C LEU A 123 -3.17 0.08 13.12
N SER A 124 -2.45 -0.72 13.92
CA SER A 124 -2.03 -0.36 15.27
C SER A 124 -1.07 0.85 15.29
N GLY A 125 -1.12 1.65 16.36
CA GLY A 125 -0.24 2.82 16.47
C GLY A 125 -0.58 3.95 15.48
N ASN A 126 -1.85 4.12 15.12
CA ASN A 126 -2.36 5.29 14.38
C ASN A 126 -3.34 6.10 15.24
N MET A 127 -3.87 7.20 14.69
CA MET A 127 -4.85 8.10 15.31
C MET A 127 -6.27 7.86 14.75
N LEU A 128 -6.61 6.60 14.47
CA LEU A 128 -7.92 6.22 13.94
C LEU A 128 -9.01 6.40 15.00
N THR A 129 -10.20 6.79 14.55
CA THR A 129 -11.39 7.04 15.38
C THR A 129 -12.61 6.30 14.83
N GLY A 130 -13.73 6.36 15.53
CA GLY A 130 -14.97 5.67 15.12
C GLY A 130 -14.99 4.19 15.48
N SER A 131 -15.96 3.46 14.95
CA SER A 131 -16.14 2.02 15.17
C SER A 131 -15.43 1.20 14.10
N ILE A 132 -15.08 -0.05 14.45
CA ILE A 132 -14.61 -1.03 13.48
C ILE A 132 -15.81 -1.44 12.58
N PRO A 133 -15.71 -1.32 11.24
CA PRO A 133 -16.78 -1.70 10.34
C PRO A 133 -17.22 -3.16 10.52
N PRO A 134 -18.53 -3.44 10.63
CA PRO A 134 -19.03 -4.78 10.88
C PRO A 134 -18.67 -5.77 9.75
N GLY A 135 -18.51 -5.27 8.52
CA GLY A 135 -18.08 -6.06 7.37
C GLY A 135 -16.71 -6.73 7.54
N LEU A 136 -15.82 -6.17 8.37
CA LEU A 136 -14.48 -6.74 8.63
C LEU A 136 -14.51 -7.98 9.52
N PHE A 137 -15.58 -8.18 10.29
CA PHE A 137 -15.77 -9.39 11.11
C PHE A 137 -16.38 -10.56 10.33
N ARG A 138 -16.73 -10.36 9.05
CA ARG A 138 -17.21 -11.44 8.19
C ARG A 138 -16.02 -12.31 7.74
N GLY A 139 -15.50 -13.10 8.68
CA GLY A 139 -14.74 -14.28 8.30
C GLY A 139 -15.65 -15.15 7.44
N GLY A 140 -15.17 -15.57 6.27
CA GLY A 140 -15.75 -16.74 5.60
C GLY A 140 -15.77 -17.91 6.59
N PRO A 141 -16.68 -18.89 6.41
CA PRO A 141 -16.78 -20.02 7.33
C PRO A 141 -15.41 -20.68 7.48
N VAL A 142 -15.00 -20.86 8.74
CA VAL A 142 -13.89 -21.71 9.16
C VAL A 142 -14.11 -23.15 8.69
#